data_AF-A0AA39PJP3-F1
#
_entry.id   AF-A0AA39PJP3-F1
#
_cell.length_a   1.000
_cell.length_b   1.000
_cell.length_c   1.000
_cell.angle_alpha   90.00
_cell.angle_beta   90.00
_cell.angle_gamma   90.00
#
_symmetry.space_group_name_H-M   'P 1'
#
loop_
_entity.id
_entity.type
_entity.pdbx_description
1 polymer ?
#
loop_
_entity_poly.entity_id
_entity_poly.type
_entity_poly.pdbx_seq_one_letter_code
_entity_poly.pdbx_strand_id
1 'polypeptide(L)'
;MRSNSCCPLATTTVLSIPMDPSQQPECLTIAAKSSSSVTVILIHGLGGNANEMKVYAQELAADPGLNHIKWVIPQASLQPCMRLGGRVVLAWYDSRSGPDDEEGILQSVETLSHLVRQE
;
A
#
# COMPACT_ATOMS: atom_id res chain seq x y z
N MET A 1 2.53 47.25 30.87
CA MET A 1 3.09 45.93 31.25
C MET A 1 2.57 44.91 30.26
N ARG A 2 3.45 44.21 29.55
CA ARG A 2 3.13 43.33 28.41
C ARG A 2 2.58 42.00 28.95
N SER A 3 1.39 41.60 28.49
CA SER A 3 0.83 40.27 28.75
C SER A 3 1.37 39.31 27.69
N ASN A 4 2.27 38.41 28.11
CA ASN A 4 2.72 37.29 27.30
C ASN A 4 1.67 36.18 27.38
N SER A 5 0.79 36.11 26.39
CA SER A 5 -0.06 34.94 26.19
C SER A 5 0.77 33.85 25.52
N CYS A 6 1.15 32.84 26.31
CA CYS A 6 1.82 31.65 25.83
C CYS A 6 0.77 30.73 25.19
N CYS A 7 0.75 30.66 23.85
CA CYS A 7 -0.02 29.63 23.15
C CYS A 7 0.58 28.26 23.46
N PRO A 8 -0.19 27.27 23.96
CA PRO A 8 0.32 25.92 24.03
C PRO A 8 0.42 25.37 22.60
N LEU A 9 1.63 24.97 22.20
CA LEU A 9 1.84 24.17 21.01
C LEU A 9 1.06 22.87 21.18
N ALA A 10 0.00 22.70 20.40
CA ALA A 10 -0.71 21.44 20.31
C ALA A 10 0.29 20.38 19.83
N THR A 11 0.64 19.45 20.72
CA THR A 11 1.32 18.22 20.35
C THR A 11 0.31 17.43 19.55
N THR A 12 0.38 17.51 18.23
CA THR A 12 -0.34 16.61 17.34
C THR A 12 0.22 15.22 17.57
N THR A 13 -0.38 14.49 18.51
CA THR A 13 -0.30 13.04 18.54
C THR A 13 -0.85 12.58 17.20
N VAL A 14 0.04 12.22 16.28
CA VAL A 14 -0.32 11.51 15.06
C VAL A 14 -0.87 10.19 15.56
N LEU A 15 -2.20 10.06 15.60
CA LEU A 15 -2.85 8.78 15.80
C LEU A 15 -2.29 7.89 14.68
N SER A 16 -1.47 6.92 15.03
CA SER A 16 -1.21 5.77 14.17
C SER A 16 -2.59 5.23 13.84
N ILE A 17 -3.05 5.40 12.61
CA ILE A 17 -4.22 4.65 12.13
C ILE A 17 -3.64 3.27 11.86
N PRO A 18 -3.88 2.26 12.73
CA PRO A 18 -3.48 0.91 12.40
C PRO A 18 -4.19 0.53 11.11
N MET A 19 -3.50 -0.22 10.26
CA MET A 19 -4.13 -0.84 9.10
C MET A 19 -5.32 -1.66 9.61
N ASP A 20 -6.54 -1.27 9.25
CA ASP A 20 -7.74 -2.03 9.63
C ASP A 20 -7.67 -3.38 8.89
N PRO A 21 -7.44 -4.51 9.60
CA PRO A 21 -7.28 -5.82 8.98
C PRO A 21 -8.57 -6.32 8.32
N SER A 22 -9.71 -5.66 8.57
CA SER A 22 -10.99 -5.97 7.95
C SER A 22 -11.19 -5.29 6.59
N GLN A 23 -10.40 -4.27 6.25
CA GLN A 23 -10.49 -3.59 4.96
C GLN A 23 -9.55 -4.21 3.93
N GLN A 24 -10.16 -4.83 2.93
CA GLN A 24 -9.43 -5.25 1.73
C GLN A 24 -8.83 -4.03 1.01
N PRO A 25 -7.64 -4.17 0.40
CA PRO A 25 -7.03 -3.07 -0.32
C PRO A 25 -7.86 -2.74 -1.57
N GLU A 26 -8.00 -1.44 -1.85
CA GLU A 26 -8.52 -1.00 -3.14
C GLU A 26 -7.59 -1.50 -4.24
N CYS A 27 -8.16 -2.10 -5.29
CA CYS A 27 -7.40 -2.71 -6.36
C CYS A 27 -7.71 -2.05 -7.70
N LEU A 28 -6.68 -1.57 -8.39
CA LEU A 28 -6.78 -1.27 -9.80
C LEU A 28 -6.68 -2.59 -10.58
N THR A 29 -7.47 -2.75 -11.64
CA THR A 29 -7.45 -3.96 -12.47
C THR A 29 -7.20 -3.61 -13.93
N ILE A 30 -6.42 -4.44 -14.62
CA ILE A 30 -6.35 -4.49 -16.08
C ILE A 30 -6.86 -5.88 -16.47
N ALA A 31 -8.00 -5.92 -17.17
CA ALA A 31 -8.58 -7.17 -17.63
C ALA A 31 -7.69 -7.83 -18.69
N ALA A 32 -7.67 -9.17 -18.69
CA ALA A 32 -7.10 -9.93 -19.79
C ALA A 32 -7.80 -9.55 -21.11
N LYS A 33 -7.03 -9.49 -22.20
CA LYS A 33 -7.54 -9.20 -23.56
C LYS A 33 -8.00 -10.45 -24.30
N SER A 34 -7.67 -11.63 -23.79
CA SER A 34 -8.15 -12.93 -24.24
C SER A 34 -8.73 -13.72 -23.07
N SER A 35 -9.02 -15.01 -23.26
CA SER A 35 -9.42 -15.89 -22.15
C SER A 35 -8.32 -15.87 -21.08
N SER A 36 -8.69 -15.38 -19.89
CA SER A 36 -7.78 -15.23 -18.76
C SER A 36 -7.37 -16.60 -18.24
N SER A 37 -6.08 -16.89 -18.17
CA SER A 37 -5.54 -18.13 -17.58
C SER A 37 -4.66 -17.89 -16.36
N VAL A 38 -4.24 -16.64 -16.13
CA VAL A 38 -3.34 -16.26 -15.03
C VAL A 38 -3.76 -14.89 -14.49
N THR A 39 -3.67 -14.72 -13.16
CA THR A 39 -3.70 -13.41 -12.51
C THR A 39 -2.32 -13.06 -11.97
N VAL A 40 -1.85 -11.84 -12.24
CA VAL A 40 -0.64 -11.27 -11.64
C VAL A 40 -1.04 -10.16 -10.68
N ILE A 41 -0.72 -10.34 -9.39
CA ILE A 41 -0.87 -9.31 -8.37
C ILE A 41 0.45 -8.52 -8.28
N LEU A 42 0.43 -7.25 -8.70
CA LEU A 42 1.59 -6.38 -8.73
C LEU A 42 1.54 -5.37 -7.59
N ILE A 43 2.39 -5.54 -6.57
CA ILE A 43 2.44 -4.66 -5.40
C ILE A 43 3.54 -3.59 -5.54
N HIS A 44 3.25 -2.36 -5.09
CA HIS A 44 4.25 -1.28 -5.06
C HIS A 44 5.10 -1.33 -3.78
N GLY A 45 6.27 -0.67 -3.81
CA GLY A 45 7.14 -0.49 -2.65
C GLY A 45 6.74 0.69 -1.74
N LEU A 46 7.53 0.93 -0.69
CA LEU A 46 7.31 2.02 0.26
C LEU A 46 7.18 3.39 -0.43
N GLY A 47 6.11 4.12 -0.13
CA GLY A 47 5.86 5.46 -0.65
C GLY A 47 5.42 5.52 -2.11
N GLY A 48 5.37 4.37 -2.80
CA GLY A 48 4.78 4.26 -4.13
C GLY A 48 3.24 4.23 -4.09
N ASN A 49 2.62 4.15 -5.26
CA ASN A 49 1.17 4.02 -5.38
C ASN A 49 0.76 3.08 -6.53
N ALA A 50 -0.49 2.60 -6.50
CA ALA A 50 -1.03 1.66 -7.48
C ALA A 50 -1.11 2.25 -8.89
N ASN A 51 -1.29 3.56 -9.05
CA ASN A 51 -1.36 4.19 -10.38
C ASN A 51 -0.01 4.12 -11.11
N GLU A 52 1.12 4.31 -10.40
CA GLU A 52 2.46 4.15 -10.97
C GLU A 52 2.70 2.71 -11.45
N MET A 53 2.34 1.72 -10.62
CA MET A 53 2.47 0.30 -11.00
C MET A 53 1.56 -0.09 -12.15
N LYS A 54 0.37 0.52 -12.24
CA LYS A 54 -0.56 0.31 -13.34
C LYS A 54 0.04 0.73 -14.68
N VAL A 55 0.84 1.81 -14.75
CA VAL A 55 1.51 2.22 -15.99
C VAL A 55 2.42 1.11 -16.50
N TYR A 56 3.27 0.56 -15.63
CA TYR A 56 4.14 -0.57 -16.00
C TYR A 56 3.34 -1.82 -16.38
N ALA A 57 2.27 -2.13 -15.65
CA ALA A 57 1.39 -3.25 -16.00
C ALA A 57 0.69 -3.06 -17.35
N GLN A 58 0.33 -1.83 -17.74
CA GLN A 58 -0.25 -1.51 -19.05
C GLN A 58 0.76 -1.71 -20.17
N GLU A 59 2.01 -1.32 -19.97
CA GLU A 59 3.10 -1.55 -20.92
C GLU A 59 3.33 -3.05 -21.13
N LEU A 60 3.38 -3.84 -20.05
CA LEU A 60 3.48 -5.31 -20.13
C LEU A 60 2.25 -5.93 -20.81
N ALA A 61 1.04 -5.48 -20.46
CA ALA A 61 -0.19 -5.96 -21.06
C ALA A 61 -0.33 -5.60 -22.56
N ALA A 62 0.54 -4.76 -23.12
CA ALA A 62 0.59 -4.49 -24.54
C ALA A 62 1.25 -5.62 -25.35
N ASP A 63 2.06 -6.48 -24.72
CA ASP A 63 2.63 -7.67 -25.35
C ASP A 63 1.53 -8.70 -25.66
N PRO A 64 1.34 -9.09 -26.93
CA PRO A 64 0.36 -10.12 -27.31
C PRO A 64 0.54 -11.46 -26.57
N GLY A 65 1.77 -11.80 -26.19
CA GLY A 65 2.08 -13.01 -25.41
C GLY A 65 1.49 -12.97 -24.00
N LEU A 66 1.20 -11.78 -23.46
CA LEU A 66 0.67 -11.57 -22.11
C LEU A 66 -0.83 -11.23 -22.09
N ASN A 67 -1.52 -11.29 -23.24
CA ASN A 67 -2.95 -10.98 -23.34
C ASN A 67 -3.87 -11.85 -22.46
N HIS A 68 -3.39 -13.02 -22.03
CA HIS A 68 -4.11 -13.96 -21.17
C HIS A 68 -3.98 -13.66 -19.67
N ILE A 69 -3.25 -12.59 -19.30
CA ILE A 69 -3.00 -12.20 -17.91
C ILE A 69 -4.00 -11.12 -17.48
N LYS A 70 -4.70 -11.36 -16.37
CA LYS A 70 -5.38 -10.31 -15.58
C LYS A 70 -4.36 -9.69 -14.63
N TRP A 71 -4.27 -8.37 -14.60
CA TRP A 71 -3.39 -7.65 -13.67
C TRP A 71 -4.22 -7.04 -12.55
N VAL A 72 -3.82 -7.29 -11.31
CA VAL A 72 -4.43 -6.71 -10.10
C VAL A 72 -3.35 -5.93 -9.37
N ILE A 73 -3.60 -4.65 -9.12
CA ILE A 73 -2.63 -3.73 -8.53
C ILE A 73 -3.26 -3.15 -7.25
N PRO A 74 -2.99 -3.75 -6.07
CA PRO A 74 -3.57 -3.29 -4.82
C PRO A 74 -2.85 -2.04 -4.29
N GLN A 75 -3.61 -1.18 -3.62
CA GLN A 75 -3.13 0.03 -2.97
C GLN A 75 -2.85 -0.24 -1.49
N ALA A 76 -1.62 0.02 -1.04
CA ALA A 76 -1.27 -0.03 0.38
C ALA A 76 -1.98 1.08 1.18
N SER A 77 -2.11 0.91 2.49
CA SER A 77 -2.75 1.88 3.39
C SER A 77 -1.81 3.05 3.72
N LEU A 78 -2.39 4.19 4.10
CA LEU A 78 -1.63 5.31 4.66
C LEU A 78 -1.29 5.00 6.12
N GLN A 79 0.01 4.97 6.44
CA GLN A 79 0.48 4.74 7.81
C GLN A 79 1.78 5.50 8.10
N PRO A 80 2.09 5.80 9.38
CA PRO A 80 3.37 6.39 9.75
C PRO A 80 4.54 5.47 9.40
N CYS A 81 5.63 6.04 8.87
CA CYS A 81 6.87 5.30 8.63
C CYS A 81 7.99 5.82 9.53
N MET A 82 8.47 4.98 10.46
CA MET A 82 9.50 5.34 11.42
C MET A 82 10.84 5.64 10.77
N ARG A 83 11.22 4.89 9.72
CA ARG A 83 12.42 5.16 8.92
C ARG A 83 12.40 6.53 8.24
N LEU A 84 11.22 7.11 8.04
CA LEU A 84 11.02 8.44 7.45
C LEU A 84 10.62 9.50 8.49
N GLY A 85 10.98 9.29 9.76
CA GLY A 85 10.72 10.27 10.83
C GLY A 85 9.24 10.41 11.19
N GLY A 86 8.46 9.34 11.05
CA GLY A 86 7.02 9.32 11.37
C GLY A 86 6.13 9.95 10.29
N ARG A 87 6.67 10.26 9.11
CA ARG A 87 5.85 10.76 7.98
C ARG A 87 4.83 9.70 7.58
N VAL A 88 3.58 10.13 7.34
CA VAL A 88 2.52 9.27 6.82
C VAL A 88 2.75 9.07 5.32
N VAL A 89 2.89 7.81 4.91
CA VAL A 89 3.13 7.41 3.52
C VAL A 89 2.32 6.14 3.22
N LEU A 90 2.17 5.80 1.94
CA LEU A 90 1.59 4.53 1.52
C LEU A 90 2.61 3.42 1.81
N ALA A 91 2.26 2.50 2.70
CA ALA A 91 3.11 1.40 3.11
C ALA A 91 2.27 0.17 3.44
N TRP A 92 2.87 -1.02 3.30
CA TRP A 92 2.24 -2.28 3.71
C TRP A 92 2.40 -2.51 5.21
N TYR A 93 3.58 -2.18 5.74
CA TYR A 93 3.94 -2.27 7.15
C TYR A 93 4.91 -1.13 7.51
N ASP A 94 5.17 -0.92 8.80
CA ASP A 94 6.09 0.13 9.23
C ASP A 94 7.54 -0.25 8.90
N SER A 95 8.16 0.49 7.97
CA SER A 95 9.57 0.38 7.70
C SER A 95 10.37 1.18 8.73
N ARG A 96 11.31 0.51 9.42
CA ARG A 96 12.11 1.08 10.51
C ARG A 96 13.58 0.65 10.42
N SER A 97 14.47 1.40 11.07
CA SER A 97 15.92 1.12 11.09
C SER A 97 16.33 0.13 12.20
N GLY A 98 15.38 -0.28 13.05
CA GLY A 98 15.56 -1.24 14.12
C GLY A 98 15.03 -2.63 13.75
N PRO A 99 14.58 -3.43 14.74
CA PRO A 99 13.91 -4.71 14.47
C PRO A 99 12.76 -4.54 13.50
N ASP A 100 12.46 -5.53 12.67
CA ASP A 100 11.37 -5.46 11.70
C ASP A 100 9.99 -5.37 12.37
N ASP A 101 9.03 -4.75 11.68
CA ASP A 101 7.61 -4.72 12.06
C ASP A 101 6.94 -6.06 11.79
N GLU A 102 7.29 -7.08 12.56
CA GLU A 102 6.77 -8.44 12.39
C GLU A 102 5.24 -8.50 12.37
N GLU A 103 4.58 -7.74 13.24
CA GLU A 103 3.12 -7.68 13.29
C GLU A 103 2.54 -7.08 12.00
N GLY A 104 3.02 -5.91 11.57
CA GLY A 104 2.56 -5.30 10.32
C GLY A 104 2.89 -6.13 9.07
N ILE A 105 4.03 -6.84 9.07
CA ILE A 105 4.39 -7.79 8.03
C ILE A 105 3.38 -8.94 7.96
N LEU A 106 3.04 -9.54 9.11
CA LEU A 106 2.06 -10.63 9.16
C LEU A 106 0.67 -10.17 8.74
N GLN A 107 0.25 -8.96 9.15
CA GLN A 107 -0.99 -8.34 8.69
C GLN A 107 -1.00 -8.15 7.16
N SER A 108 0.10 -7.63 6.60
CA SER A 108 0.26 -7.48 5.15
C SER A 108 0.15 -8.82 4.42
N VAL A 109 0.78 -9.87 4.96
CA VAL A 109 0.70 -11.23 4.41
C VAL A 109 -0.74 -11.74 4.45
N GLU A 110 -1.46 -11.55 5.54
CA GLU A 110 -2.87 -11.96 5.66
C GLU A 110 -3.75 -11.23 4.64
N THR A 111 -3.61 -9.90 4.55
CA THR A 111 -4.34 -9.05 3.60
C THR A 111 -4.10 -9.49 2.16
N LEU A 112 -2.83 -9.65 1.75
CA LEU A 112 -2.48 -10.07 0.39
C LEU A 112 -2.88 -11.53 0.13
N SER A 113 -2.78 -12.41 1.12
CA SER A 113 -3.24 -13.80 1.00
C SER A 113 -4.75 -13.87 0.80
N HIS A 114 -5.52 -13.01 1.44
CA HIS A 114 -6.96 -12.92 1.21
C HIS A 114 -7.26 -12.47 -0.22
N LEU A 115 -6.53 -11.48 -0.74
CA LEU A 115 -6.64 -11.05 -2.14
C LEU A 115 -6.30 -12.19 -3.11
N VAL A 116 -5.21 -12.95 -2.86
CA VAL A 116 -4.84 -14.12 -3.68
C VAL A 116 -5.96 -15.16 -3.73
N ARG A 117 -6.69 -15.39 -2.64
CA ARG A 117 -7.79 -16.37 -2.62
C ARG A 117 -9.03 -15.94 -3.39
N GLN A 118 -9.16 -14.65 -3.70
CA GLN A 118 -10.30 -14.11 -4.46
C GLN A 118 -10.08 -14.12 -5.97
N GLU A 119 -8.85 -14.40 -6.40
CA GLU A 119 -8.41 -14.44 -7.79
C GLU A 119 -8.29 -15.88 -8.29
#